data_AF-A0A9P6D8D8-F1
#
_entry.id   AF-A0A9P6D8D8-F1
#
_cell.length_a   1.000
_cell.length_b   1.000
_cell.length_c   1.000
_cell.angle_alpha   90.00
_cell.angle_beta   90.00
_cell.angle_gamma   90.00
#
_symmetry.space_group_name_H-M   'P 1'
#
loop_
_entity.id
_entity.type
_entity.pdbx_description
1 polymer ?
#
loop_
_entity_poly.entity_id
_entity_poly.type
_entity_poly.pdbx_seq_one_letter_code
_entity_poly.pdbx_strand_id
1 'polypeptide(L)'
;QHTMMTLKADNTILRKFKKLSKADIKSNTYVVNPNQPGSTTLNLSWIWHVGRDDESAPAALQESNRVLYLKSRALASRWREELLLVKYEMEWTVRYF
;
A
#
# COMPACT_ATOMS: atom_id res chain seq x y z
N GLN A 1 2.27 -29.46 1.46
CA GLN A 1 2.88 -28.13 1.64
C GLN A 1 4.25 -28.26 2.36
N HIS A 2 5.35 -28.57 1.64
CA HIS A 2 6.67 -28.87 2.28
C HIS A 2 7.92 -28.37 1.54
N THR A 3 7.80 -27.57 0.48
CA THR A 3 8.90 -27.33 -0.47
C THR A 3 10.19 -26.76 0.13
N MET A 4 10.13 -25.82 1.08
CA MET A 4 11.35 -25.28 1.74
C MET A 4 12.02 -26.26 2.72
N MET A 5 11.26 -27.11 3.41
CA MET A 5 11.83 -28.15 4.30
C MET A 5 12.50 -29.26 3.49
N THR A 6 11.97 -29.56 2.30
CA THR A 6 12.56 -30.53 1.37
C THR A 6 13.93 -30.08 0.84
N LEU A 7 14.15 -28.76 0.74
CA LEU A 7 15.39 -28.16 0.21
C LEU A 7 16.54 -28.06 1.24
N LYS A 8 16.36 -28.54 2.48
CA LYS A 8 17.36 -28.38 3.58
C LYS A 8 17.93 -26.96 3.66
N ALA A 9 17.08 -25.95 3.48
CA ALA A 9 17.49 -24.56 3.55
C ALA A 9 18.07 -24.23 4.93
N ASP A 10 19.04 -23.31 4.97
CA ASP A 10 19.71 -22.93 6.21
C ASP A 10 18.72 -22.36 7.24
N ASN A 11 19.02 -22.56 8.52
CA ASN A 11 18.14 -22.19 9.63
C ASN A 11 17.91 -20.66 9.70
N THR A 12 18.85 -19.87 9.18
CA THR A 12 18.70 -18.41 9.03
C THR A 12 17.56 -18.06 8.05
N ILE A 13 17.48 -18.78 6.93
CA ILE A 13 16.46 -18.60 5.89
C ILE A 13 15.11 -19.10 6.41
N LEU A 14 15.07 -20.22 7.13
CA LEU A 14 13.84 -20.77 7.73
C LEU A 14 13.24 -19.87 8.83
N ARG A 15 14.07 -19.09 9.53
CA ARG A 15 13.59 -18.07 10.49
C ARG A 15 12.97 -16.87 9.78
N LYS A 16 13.52 -16.45 8.65
CA LYS A 16 13.02 -15.33 7.82
C LYS A 16 11.76 -15.71 7.04
N PHE A 17 11.74 -16.92 6.48
CA PHE A 17 10.63 -17.46 5.69
C PHE A 17 9.93 -18.58 6.46
N LYS A 18 9.05 -18.17 7.38
CA LYS A 18 8.27 -19.10 8.21
C LYS A 18 7.28 -19.91 7.35
N LYS A 19 6.76 -21.00 7.92
CA LYS A 19 5.71 -21.79 7.25
C LYS A 19 4.45 -20.94 7.11
N LEU A 20 3.96 -20.78 5.88
CA LEU A 20 2.74 -20.03 5.59
C LEU A 20 1.50 -20.79 6.10
N SER A 21 0.78 -20.18 7.04
CA SER A 21 -0.53 -20.66 7.47
C SER A 21 -1.65 -19.96 6.71
N LYS A 22 -2.83 -20.58 6.59
CA LYS A 22 -4.02 -19.91 6.01
C LYS A 22 -4.42 -18.65 6.77
N ALA A 23 -4.08 -18.56 8.06
CA ALA A 23 -4.30 -17.37 8.88
C ALA A 23 -3.44 -16.17 8.43
N ASP A 24 -2.22 -16.44 7.94
CA ASP A 24 -1.26 -15.42 7.52
C ASP A 24 -1.62 -14.75 6.18
N ILE A 25 -2.47 -15.41 5.39
CA ILE A 25 -2.91 -14.98 4.04
C ILE A 25 -4.14 -14.07 4.13
N LYS A 26 -4.80 -14.00 5.29
CA LYS A 26 -5.96 -13.09 5.47
C LYS A 26 -5.47 -11.66 5.27
N SER A 27 -5.91 -11.03 4.19
CA SER A 27 -5.65 -9.62 3.96
C SER A 27 -6.30 -8.85 5.10
N ASN A 28 -5.51 -8.04 5.80
CA ASN A 28 -6.07 -7.05 6.70
C ASN A 28 -6.63 -5.91 5.83
N THR A 29 -7.78 -6.14 5.21
CA THR A 29 -8.54 -5.14 4.44
C THR A 29 -9.24 -4.13 5.34
N TYR A 30 -9.06 -4.23 6.66
CA TYR A 30 -9.47 -3.20 7.58
C TYR A 30 -8.72 -1.92 7.20
N VAL A 31 -9.46 -0.94 6.67
CA VAL A 31 -8.96 0.42 6.49
C VAL A 31 -8.52 0.88 7.88
N VAL A 32 -7.21 0.81 8.12
CA VAL A 32 -6.64 1.13 9.42
C VAL A 32 -6.95 2.60 9.67
N ASN A 33 -7.90 2.86 10.58
CA ASN A 33 -8.16 4.20 11.06
C ASN A 33 -6.93 4.64 11.88
N PRO A 34 -6.14 5.62 11.42
CA PRO A 34 -4.88 5.98 12.07
C PRO A 34 -5.08 6.51 13.50
N ASN A 35 -6.31 6.91 13.86
CA ASN A 35 -6.66 7.40 15.19
C ASN A 35 -7.34 6.34 16.08
N GLN A 36 -7.41 5.08 15.64
CA GLN A 36 -7.97 4.03 16.50
C GLN A 36 -6.98 3.71 17.64
N PRO A 37 -7.38 3.84 18.91
CA PRO A 37 -6.53 3.47 20.04
C PRO A 37 -6.16 1.98 19.92
N GLY A 38 -4.86 1.68 20.02
CA GLY A 38 -4.34 0.32 19.80
C GLY A 38 -3.95 -0.01 18.36
N SER A 39 -4.09 0.91 17.40
CA SER A 39 -3.72 0.67 15.99
C SER A 39 -2.23 0.31 15.80
N THR A 40 -1.33 0.73 16.68
CA THR A 40 0.09 0.34 16.66
C THR A 40 0.33 -1.13 17.04
N THR A 41 -0.65 -1.79 17.66
CA THR A 41 -0.56 -3.21 18.05
C THR A 41 -1.11 -4.19 17.02
N LEU A 42 -1.74 -3.67 15.94
CA LEU A 42 -2.16 -4.49 14.80
C LEU A 42 -0.92 -4.93 14.03
N ASN A 43 -0.33 -6.03 14.47
CA ASN A 43 0.84 -6.61 13.85
C ASN A 43 0.42 -7.29 12.54
N LEU A 44 0.98 -6.81 11.43
CA LEU A 44 0.76 -7.41 10.12
C LEU A 44 1.37 -8.82 10.09
N SER A 45 0.83 -9.68 9.23
CA SER A 45 1.39 -11.02 9.00
C SER A 45 2.87 -10.93 8.62
N TRP A 46 3.67 -11.90 9.07
CA TRP A 46 5.13 -11.91 8.89
C TRP A 46 5.56 -11.81 7.42
N ILE A 47 4.71 -12.26 6.49
CA ILE A 47 4.93 -12.16 5.05
C ILE A 47 5.12 -10.72 4.55
N TRP A 48 4.51 -9.74 5.23
CA TRP A 48 4.60 -8.31 4.88
C TRP A 48 5.84 -7.64 5.49
N HIS A 49 6.53 -8.32 6.39
CA HIS A 49 7.80 -7.86 6.97
C HIS A 49 9.01 -8.38 6.19
N VAL A 50 8.81 -9.33 5.27
CA VAL A 50 9.88 -9.87 4.42
C VAL A 50 10.39 -8.76 3.48
N GLY A 51 11.70 -8.50 3.52
CA GLY A 51 12.35 -7.47 2.70
C GLY A 51 12.47 -6.10 3.38
N ARG A 52 11.93 -5.93 4.59
CA ARG A 52 12.10 -4.69 5.38
C ARG A 52 13.51 -4.52 5.93
N ASP A 53 14.20 -5.62 6.21
CA ASP A 53 15.56 -5.65 6.76
C ASP A 53 16.65 -5.58 5.68
N ASP A 54 16.29 -5.43 4.40
CA ASP A 54 17.30 -5.20 3.34
C ASP A 54 17.84 -3.77 3.44
N GLU A 55 19.15 -3.58 3.26
CA GLU A 55 19.76 -2.25 3.20
C GLU A 55 19.15 -1.35 2.11
N SER A 56 18.47 -1.95 1.12
CA SER A 56 17.72 -1.26 0.05
C SER A 56 16.30 -0.83 0.44
N ALA A 57 15.74 -1.34 1.55
CA ALA A 57 14.42 -0.99 2.05
C ALA A 57 14.14 0.51 2.22
N PRO A 58 15.08 1.36 2.73
CA PRO A 58 14.84 2.80 2.80
C PRO A 58 14.67 3.45 1.42
N ALA A 59 15.43 3.01 0.41
CA ALA A 59 15.32 3.53 -0.95
C ALA A 59 14.00 3.12 -1.63
N ALA A 60 13.60 1.86 -1.47
CA ALA A 60 12.33 1.36 -2.01
C ALA A 60 11.12 2.06 -1.35
N LEU A 61 11.16 2.27 -0.03
CA LEU A 61 10.12 3.01 0.69
C LEU A 61 10.07 4.47 0.25
N GLN A 62 11.22 5.13 0.10
CA GLN A 62 11.30 6.51 -0.38
C GLN A 62 10.69 6.65 -1.78
N GLU A 63 10.97 5.71 -2.70
CA GLU A 63 10.40 5.72 -4.04
C GLU A 63 8.88 5.51 -4.01
N SER A 64 8.40 4.59 -3.17
CA SER A 64 6.95 4.37 -3.00
C SER A 64 6.22 5.62 -2.49
N ASN A 65 6.83 6.34 -1.54
CA ASN A 65 6.30 7.60 -1.03
C ASN A 65 6.31 8.70 -2.10
N ARG A 66 7.38 8.79 -2.90
CA ARG A 66 7.49 9.73 -4.02
C ARG A 66 6.39 9.49 -5.05
N VAL A 67 6.17 8.24 -5.44
CA VAL A 67 5.11 7.84 -6.38
C VAL A 67 3.73 8.16 -5.80
N LEU A 68 3.49 7.87 -4.52
CA LEU A 68 2.22 8.17 -3.86
C LEU A 68 1.95 9.69 -3.85
N TYR A 69 2.95 10.50 -3.51
CA TYR A 69 2.84 11.96 -3.56
C TYR A 69 2.50 12.45 -4.96
N LEU A 70 3.18 11.95 -6.00
CA LEU A 70 2.92 12.34 -7.38
C LEU A 70 1.50 11.97 -7.83
N LYS A 71 1.00 10.78 -7.46
CA LYS A 71 -0.37 10.36 -7.74
C LYS A 71 -1.39 11.28 -7.06
N SER A 72 -1.23 11.55 -5.78
CA SER A 72 -2.12 12.44 -5.02
C SER A 72 -2.13 13.85 -5.62
N ARG A 73 -0.95 14.36 -6.02
CA ARG A 73 -0.83 15.68 -6.67
C ARG A 73 -1.52 15.70 -8.04
N ALA A 74 -1.34 14.67 -8.85
CA ALA A 74 -1.99 14.57 -10.17
C ALA A 74 -3.52 14.51 -10.04
N LEU A 75 -4.04 13.75 -9.07
CA LEU A 75 -5.48 13.71 -8.77
C LEU A 75 -6.00 15.09 -8.34
N ALA A 76 -5.29 15.78 -7.46
CA ALA A 76 -5.67 17.12 -7.03
C ALA A 76 -5.65 18.14 -8.19
N SER A 77 -4.67 18.06 -9.10
CA SER A 77 -4.64 18.89 -10.32
C SER A 77 -5.83 18.60 -11.23
N ARG A 78 -6.11 17.31 -11.49
CA ARG A 78 -7.24 16.89 -12.32
C ARG A 78 -8.57 17.38 -11.75
N TRP A 79 -8.80 17.26 -10.44
CA TRP A 79 -10.03 17.77 -9.82
C TRP A 79 -10.18 19.28 -9.96
N ARG A 80 -9.08 20.03 -9.92
CA ARG A 80 -9.10 21.48 -10.15
C ARG A 80 -9.50 21.81 -11.59
N GLU A 81 -8.96 21.07 -12.56
CA GLU A 81 -9.31 21.21 -13.97
C GLU A 81 -10.76 20.85 -14.23
N GLU A 82 -11.25 19.73 -13.70
CA GLU A 82 -12.65 19.31 -13.82
C GLU A 82 -13.60 20.37 -13.22
N LEU A 83 -13.27 20.93 -12.05
CA LEU A 83 -14.08 21.99 -11.45
C LEU A 83 -14.13 23.26 -12.32
N LEU A 84 -13.03 23.60 -12.99
CA LEU A 84 -13.00 24.74 -13.92
C LEU A 84 -13.85 24.46 -15.16
N LEU A 85 -13.71 23.27 -15.76
CA LEU A 85 -14.47 22.84 -16.93
C LEU A 85 -15.97 22.84 -16.64
N VAL A 86 -16.39 22.23 -15.52
CA VAL A 86 -17.81 22.16 -15.13
C VAL A 86 -18.41 23.55 -14.96
N LYS A 87 -17.67 24.52 -14.40
CA LYS A 87 -18.14 25.91 -14.31
C LYS A 87 -18.43 26.51 -15.69
N TYR A 88 -17.49 26.35 -16.62
CA TYR A 88 -17.69 26.85 -17.98
C TYR A 88 -18.82 26.12 -18.72
N GLU A 89 -18.94 24.81 -18.54
CA GLU A 89 -20.03 24.01 -19.12
C GLU A 89 -21.40 24.43 -18.58
N MET A 90 -21.52 24.72 -17.29
CA MET A 90 -22.75 25.27 -16.69
C MET A 90 -23.09 26.64 -17.27
N GLU A 91 -22.11 27.54 -17.39
CA GLU A 91 -22.31 28.85 -18.01
C GLU A 91 -22.74 28.73 -19.48
N TRP A 92 -22.16 27.80 -20.23
CA TRP A 92 -22.53 27.55 -21.62
C TRP A 92 -23.93 26.96 -21.73
N THR A 93 -24.31 26.05 -20.83
CA THR A 93 -25.64 25.44 -20.82
C THR A 93 -26.72 26.51 -20.65
N VAL A 94 -26.54 27.44 -19.70
CA VAL A 94 -27.49 28.57 -19.48
C VAL A 94 -27.58 29.50 -20.69
N ARG A 95 -26.51 29.66 -21.47
CA ARG A 95 -26.47 30.61 -22.60
C ARG A 95 -27.03 30.04 -23.90
N TYR A 96 -26.89 28.73 -24.11
CA TYR A 96 -27.11 28.11 -25.42
C TYR A 96 -28.18 27.00 -25.44
N PHE A 97 -28.68 26.56 -24.28
CA PHE A 97 -29.78 25.61 -24.14
C PHE A 97 -30.96 26.26 -23.41
#